data_AF-A0A670JK47-F1
#
_entry.id   AF-A0A670JK47-F1
#
_cell.length_a   1.000
_cell.length_b   1.000
_cell.length_c   1.000
_cell.angle_alpha   90.00
_cell.angle_beta   90.00
_cell.angle_gamma   90.00
#
_symmetry.space_group_name_H-M   'P 1'
#
loop_
_entity.id
_entity.type
_entity.pdbx_description
1 polymer ?
#
loop_
_entity_poly.entity_id
_entity_poly.type
_entity_poly.pdbx_seq_one_letter_code
_entity_poly.pdbx_strand_id
1 'polypeptide(L)'
;MRKPSPQKGHFAWDRYLKETCSIPAPAHCFKQSYTPPSNEFKISMKLEAQDPRNTTSTCIATVVGLTGARLRLRLDGSDNKNDFWRLVDSAEIQPIGNCEKNGGMLQPPLGELKPCLP
;
A
#
# COMPACT_ATOMS: atom_id res chain seq x y z
N MET A 1 15.29 -29.25 -8.37
CA MET A 1 14.26 -28.29 -8.81
C MET A 1 14.46 -27.99 -10.29
N ARG A 2 13.46 -28.26 -11.14
CA ARG A 2 13.50 -27.81 -12.54
C ARG A 2 13.28 -26.30 -12.57
N LYS A 3 14.16 -25.55 -13.23
CA LYS A 3 13.99 -24.10 -13.41
C LYS A 3 12.98 -23.87 -14.54
N PRO A 4 11.90 -23.09 -14.31
CA PRO A 4 10.96 -22.76 -15.37
C PRO A 4 11.64 -21.88 -16.43
N SER A 5 11.28 -22.06 -17.70
CA SER A 5 11.73 -21.20 -18.79
C SER A 5 11.14 -19.78 -18.66
N PRO A 6 11.90 -18.71 -18.93
CA PRO A 6 11.36 -17.35 -18.89
C PRO A 6 10.26 -17.19 -19.95
N GLN A 7 9.05 -16.84 -19.53
CA GLN A 7 7.91 -16.63 -20.42
C GLN A 7 7.67 -15.14 -20.65
N LYS A 8 7.47 -14.76 -21.93
CA LYS A 8 6.95 -13.44 -22.31
C LYS A 8 5.42 -13.54 -22.39
N GLY A 9 4.70 -12.90 -21.47
CA GLY A 9 3.23 -12.92 -21.40
C GLY A 9 2.72 -12.86 -19.96
N HIS A 10 1.39 -12.95 -19.77
CA HIS A 10 0.80 -13.11 -18.45
C HIS A 10 1.28 -14.42 -17.80
N PHE A 11 1.59 -14.37 -16.51
CA PHE A 11 2.03 -15.54 -15.76
C PHE A 11 0.87 -16.52 -15.52
N ALA A 12 1.04 -17.79 -15.92
CA ALA A 12 0.03 -18.83 -15.74
C ALA A 12 0.38 -19.73 -14.55
N TRP A 13 -0.28 -19.50 -13.40
CA TRP A 13 -0.04 -20.25 -12.16
C TRP A 13 -0.25 -21.76 -12.33
N ASP A 14 -1.33 -22.19 -12.98
CA ASP A 14 -1.64 -23.61 -13.16
C ASP A 14 -0.51 -24.36 -13.88
N ARG A 15 0.04 -23.73 -14.92
CA ARG A 15 1.17 -24.28 -15.68
C ARG A 15 2.42 -24.34 -14.81
N TYR A 16 2.75 -23.26 -14.11
CA TYR A 16 3.92 -23.19 -13.25
C TYR A 16 3.89 -24.27 -12.16
N LEU A 17 2.78 -24.37 -11.42
CA LEU A 17 2.61 -25.35 -10.35
C LEU A 17 2.75 -26.79 -10.86
N LYS A 18 2.22 -27.07 -12.05
CA LYS A 18 2.38 -28.37 -12.72
C LYS A 18 3.84 -28.64 -13.11
N GLU A 19 4.54 -27.66 -13.70
CA GLU A 19 5.94 -27.81 -14.14
C GLU A 19 6.91 -27.98 -12.96
N THR A 20 6.63 -27.33 -11.82
CA THR A 20 7.48 -27.38 -10.62
C THR A 20 7.05 -28.43 -9.60
N CYS A 21 5.98 -29.19 -9.86
CA CYS A 21 5.36 -30.12 -8.92
C CYS A 21 5.10 -29.46 -7.55
N SER A 22 4.56 -28.25 -7.57
CA SER A 22 4.32 -27.44 -6.36
C SER A 22 2.83 -27.30 -6.08
N ILE A 23 2.50 -27.03 -4.82
CA ILE A 23 1.12 -26.82 -4.36
C ILE A 23 1.05 -25.37 -3.86
N PRO A 24 0.05 -24.57 -4.29
CA PRO A 24 -0.12 -23.21 -3.79
C PRO A 24 -0.59 -23.26 -2.34
N ALA A 25 -0.17 -22.28 -1.53
CA ALA A 25 -0.72 -22.13 -0.20
C ALA A 25 -2.24 -21.89 -0.28
N PRO A 26 -3.06 -22.59 0.52
CA PRO A 26 -4.51 -22.37 0.56
C PRO A 26 -4.87 -20.92 0.90
N ALA A 27 -6.00 -20.43 0.38
CA ALA A 27 -6.43 -19.04 0.59
C ALA A 27 -6.61 -18.68 2.09
N HIS A 28 -7.05 -19.63 2.92
CA HIS A 28 -7.22 -19.42 4.37
C HIS A 28 -5.89 -19.19 5.13
N CYS A 29 -4.74 -19.42 4.50
CA CYS A 29 -3.44 -19.08 5.07
C CYS A 29 -3.15 -17.57 5.02
N PHE A 30 -3.96 -16.79 4.30
CA PHE A 30 -3.75 -15.36 4.11
C PHE A 30 -4.84 -14.56 4.81
N LYS A 31 -4.47 -13.48 5.51
CA LYS A 31 -5.41 -12.47 6.01
C LYS A 31 -5.83 -11.55 4.86
N GLN A 32 -6.55 -12.10 3.89
CA GLN A 32 -7.03 -11.41 2.69
C GLN A 32 -8.47 -11.85 2.42
N SER A 33 -9.28 -10.93 1.89
CA SER A 33 -10.63 -11.26 1.42
C SER A 33 -10.57 -12.25 0.25
N TYR A 34 -11.46 -13.23 0.23
CA TYR A 34 -11.58 -14.18 -0.89
C TYR A 34 -11.86 -13.47 -2.22
N THR A 35 -12.74 -12.46 -2.16
CA THR A 35 -12.99 -11.54 -3.27
C THR A 35 -12.15 -10.29 -3.04
N PRO A 36 -11.25 -9.92 -3.97
CA PRO A 36 -10.48 -8.69 -3.84
C PRO A 36 -11.39 -7.47 -3.69
N PRO A 37 -11.08 -6.52 -2.79
CA PRO A 37 -11.90 -5.33 -2.60
C PRO A 37 -11.87 -4.43 -3.84
N SER A 38 -13.00 -3.76 -4.11
CA SER A 38 -13.08 -2.73 -5.15
C SER A 38 -12.22 -1.54 -4.76
N ASN A 39 -11.52 -0.95 -5.74
CA ASN A 39 -10.72 0.26 -5.54
C ASN A 39 -11.39 1.46 -6.21
N GLU A 40 -12.01 2.31 -5.40
CA GLU A 40 -12.74 3.51 -5.86
C GLU A 40 -11.96 4.81 -5.66
N PHE A 41 -10.71 4.73 -5.18
CA PHE A 41 -9.85 5.89 -5.03
C PHE A 41 -9.46 6.49 -6.38
N LYS A 42 -9.16 7.79 -6.37
CA LYS A 42 -8.62 8.53 -7.51
C LYS A 42 -7.27 9.10 -7.14
N ILE A 43 -6.39 9.22 -8.12
CA ILE A 43 -5.14 9.98 -7.96
C ILE A 43 -5.49 11.40 -7.48
N SER A 44 -4.64 11.94 -6.61
CA SER A 44 -4.78 13.23 -5.91
C SER A 44 -5.78 13.25 -4.76
N MET A 45 -6.53 12.17 -4.48
CA MET A 45 -7.28 12.06 -3.22
C MET A 45 -6.34 12.03 -2.02
N LYS A 46 -6.80 12.59 -0.90
CA LYS A 46 -6.07 12.66 0.37
C LYS A 46 -6.72 11.77 1.41
N LEU A 47 -5.89 11.16 2.25
CA LEU A 47 -6.29 10.29 3.35
C LEU A 47 -5.28 10.37 4.50
N GLU A 48 -5.63 9.80 5.64
CA GLU A 48 -4.70 9.62 6.76
C GLU A 48 -3.99 8.27 6.63
N ALA A 49 -2.67 8.24 6.81
CA ALA A 49 -1.88 7.01 6.78
C ALA A 49 -0.84 6.99 7.90
N GLN A 50 -0.53 5.81 8.42
CA GLN A 50 0.64 5.63 9.30
C GLN A 50 1.94 5.85 8.51
N ASP A 51 2.89 6.62 9.05
CA ASP A 51 4.21 6.79 8.41
C ASP A 51 4.99 5.45 8.47
N PRO A 52 5.38 4.86 7.33
CA PRO A 52 6.13 3.60 7.33
C PRO A 52 7.47 3.67 8.08
N ARG A 53 8.02 4.88 8.28
CA ARG A 53 9.28 5.13 9.01
C ARG A 53 9.03 5.43 10.50
N ASN A 54 7.80 5.75 10.87
CA ASN A 54 7.38 5.89 12.26
C ASN A 54 5.89 5.50 12.41
N THR A 55 5.64 4.23 12.71
CA THR A 55 4.29 3.66 12.79
C THR A 55 3.41 4.24 13.90
N THR A 56 3.99 5.01 14.83
CA THR A 56 3.23 5.75 15.85
C THR A 56 2.64 7.06 15.32
N SER A 57 3.11 7.54 14.18
CA SER A 57 2.69 8.80 13.55
C SER A 57 1.64 8.54 12.48
N THR A 58 0.53 9.28 12.57
CA THR A 58 -0.47 9.36 11.49
C THR A 58 -0.27 10.67 10.75
N CYS A 59 -0.08 10.60 9.43
CA CYS A 59 0.20 11.74 8.56
C CYS A 59 -0.86 11.86 7.47
N ILE A 60 -0.96 13.03 6.84
CA ILE A 60 -1.71 13.17 5.60
C ILE A 60 -0.92 12.54 4.46
N ALA A 61 -1.59 11.74 3.64
CA ALA A 61 -1.03 11.15 2.43
C ALA A 61 -1.91 11.46 1.21
N THR A 62 -1.26 11.65 0.07
CA THR A 62 -1.90 11.79 -1.24
C THR A 62 -1.74 10.50 -2.06
N VAL A 63 -2.81 10.08 -2.73
CA VAL A 63 -2.78 8.99 -3.71
C VAL A 63 -2.04 9.47 -4.96
N VAL A 64 -0.87 8.89 -5.23
CA VAL A 64 -0.02 9.23 -6.40
C VAL A 64 -0.05 8.15 -7.48
N GLY A 65 -0.71 7.01 -7.24
CA GLY A 65 -0.88 5.95 -8.22
C GLY A 65 -1.81 4.83 -7.73
N LEU A 66 -2.29 4.02 -8.67
CA LEU A 66 -3.25 2.94 -8.42
C LEU A 66 -2.80 1.68 -9.18
N THR A 67 -2.84 0.52 -8.53
CA THR A 67 -2.59 -0.78 -9.17
C THR A 67 -3.43 -1.87 -8.51
N GLY A 68 -4.49 -2.30 -9.20
CA GLY A 68 -5.47 -3.24 -8.65
C GLY A 68 -6.09 -2.69 -7.36
N ALA A 69 -6.14 -3.52 -6.30
CA ALA A 69 -6.62 -3.13 -4.98
C ALA A 69 -5.62 -2.31 -4.14
N ARG A 70 -4.51 -1.84 -4.71
CA ARG A 70 -3.45 -1.11 -3.99
C ARG A 70 -3.36 0.36 -4.41
N LEU A 71 -3.10 1.19 -3.41
CA LEU A 71 -2.83 2.62 -3.50
C LEU A 71 -1.33 2.85 -3.37
N ARG A 72 -0.74 3.64 -4.27
CA ARG A 72 0.58 4.23 -4.07
C ARG A 72 0.38 5.57 -3.39
N LEU A 73 0.94 5.72 -2.20
CA LEU A 73 0.77 6.86 -1.32
C LEU A 73 2.09 7.61 -1.15
N ARG A 74 1.98 8.94 -1.07
CA ARG A 74 3.06 9.84 -0.67
C ARG A 74 2.59 10.64 0.52
N LEU A 75 3.43 10.77 1.55
CA LEU A 75 3.11 11.65 2.68
C LEU A 75 3.27 13.12 2.25
N ASP A 76 2.27 13.93 2.57
CA ASP A 76 2.30 15.35 2.24
C ASP A 76 3.43 16.04 3.04
N GLY A 77 4.31 16.77 2.34
CA GLY A 77 5.49 17.39 2.94
C GLY A 77 6.77 16.53 2.90
N SER A 78 6.70 15.27 2.47
CA SER A 78 7.88 14.42 2.25
C SER A 78 8.43 14.52 0.82
N ASP A 79 9.57 13.86 0.58
CA ASP A 79 10.11 13.66 -0.77
C ASP A 79 9.28 12.68 -1.62
N ASN A 80 9.69 12.52 -2.89
CA ASN A 80 9.08 11.60 -3.86
C ASN A 80 9.80 10.23 -3.97
N LYS A 81 10.75 9.96 -3.08
CA LYS A 81 11.58 8.74 -3.08
C LYS A 81 11.05 7.69 -2.10
N ASN A 82 10.22 8.11 -1.14
CA ASN A 82 9.66 7.26 -0.09
C ASN A 82 8.15 6.97 -0.27
N ASP A 83 7.67 6.92 -1.52
CA ASP A 83 6.31 6.47 -1.80
C ASP A 83 6.12 5.00 -1.35
N PHE A 84 4.94 4.67 -0.83
CA PHE A 84 4.65 3.33 -0.31
C PHE A 84 3.30 2.81 -0.81
N TRP A 85 3.12 1.49 -0.74
CA TRP A 85 1.88 0.84 -1.19
C TRP A 85 1.04 0.37 -0.01
N ARG A 86 -0.27 0.57 -0.07
CA ARG A 86 -1.26 0.00 0.85
C ARG A 86 -2.45 -0.57 0.10
N LEU A 87 -3.05 -1.62 0.63
CA LEU A 87 -4.35 -2.10 0.13
C LEU A 87 -5.45 -1.13 0.55
N VAL A 88 -6.53 -1.06 -0.24
CA VAL A 88 -7.70 -0.22 0.08
C VAL A 88 -8.41 -0.61 1.38
N ASP A 89 -8.24 -1.85 1.84
CA ASP A 89 -8.80 -2.38 3.08
C ASP A 89 -7.76 -2.44 4.23
N SER A 90 -6.61 -1.78 4.06
CA SER A 90 -5.59 -1.72 5.11
C SER A 90 -6.07 -0.89 6.29
N ALA A 91 -5.89 -1.41 7.51
CA ALA A 91 -6.20 -0.68 8.74
C ALA A 91 -5.28 0.54 8.97
N GLU A 92 -4.15 0.61 8.25
CA GLU A 92 -3.15 1.67 8.36
C GLU A 92 -3.50 2.91 7.54
N ILE A 93 -4.59 2.87 6.75
CA ILE A 93 -5.13 4.00 6.02
C ILE A 93 -6.55 4.31 6.50
N GLN A 94 -6.89 5.57 6.65
CA GLN A 94 -8.16 6.01 7.20
C GLN A 94 -8.66 7.27 6.46
N PRO A 95 -9.99 7.52 6.43
CA PRO A 95 -10.49 8.79 5.93
C PRO A 95 -10.02 9.95 6.83
N ILE A 96 -9.91 11.14 6.25
CA ILE A 96 -9.55 12.35 6.98
C ILE A 96 -10.56 12.61 8.10
N GLY A 97 -10.05 12.96 9.28
CA GLY A 97 -10.79 13.19 10.52
C GLY A 97 -10.80 11.99 11.47
N ASN A 98 -10.32 10.82 11.05
CA ASN A 98 -10.30 9.64 11.90
C ASN A 98 -9.30 9.77 13.07
N CYS A 99 -8.12 10.34 12.84
CA CYS A 99 -7.11 10.57 13.87
C CYS A 99 -7.67 11.45 15.00
N GLU A 100 -8.28 12.59 14.64
CA GLU A 100 -8.91 13.52 15.59
C GLU A 100 -10.08 12.85 16.33
N LYS A 101 -10.95 12.13 15.62
CA LYS A 101 -12.08 11.40 16.21
C LYS A 101 -11.64 10.41 17.30
N ASN A 102 -10.45 9.85 17.18
CA ASN A 102 -9.88 8.90 18.13
C ASN A 102 -8.97 9.59 19.19
N GLY A 103 -9.00 10.92 19.31
CA GLY A 103 -8.24 11.69 20.29
C GLY A 103 -6.75 11.86 19.93
N GLY A 104 -6.38 11.52 18.69
CA GLY A 104 -5.03 11.71 18.17
C GLY A 104 -4.82 13.08 17.53
N MET A 105 -3.57 13.34 17.15
CA MET A 105 -3.18 14.54 16.40
C MET A 105 -2.31 14.11 15.22
N LEU A 106 -2.63 14.64 14.03
CA LEU A 106 -1.82 14.43 12.84
C LEU A 106 -0.38 14.91 13.07
N GLN A 107 0.58 14.11 12.62
CA GLN A 107 2.00 14.40 12.75
C GLN A 107 2.59 14.77 11.38
N PRO A 108 3.62 15.63 11.35
CA PRO A 108 4.45 15.81 10.16
C PRO A 108 5.16 14.49 9.79
N PRO A 109 5.40 14.20 8.50
CA PRO A 109 6.12 13.00 8.10
C PRO A 109 7.59 13.04 8.51
N LEU A 110 8.17 11.89 8.84
CA LEU A 110 9.57 11.79 9.26
C LEU A 110 10.53 12.04 8.09
N GLY A 111 11.02 13.26 7.90
CA GLY A 111 11.81 13.63 6.73
C GLY A 111 11.16 14.73 5.90
N GLU A 112 10.31 15.55 6.54
CA GLU A 112 9.97 16.86 6.03
C GLU A 112 11.22 17.58 5.52
N LEU A 113 11.12 18.08 4.29
CA LEU A 113 12.02 19.13 3.83
C LEU A 113 11.74 20.33 4.72
N LYS A 114 12.61 20.58 5.72
CA LYS A 114 12.53 21.80 6.51
C LYS A 114 12.41 22.97 5.54
N PRO A 115 11.42 23.88 5.70
CA PRO A 115 11.44 25.10 4.94
C PRO A 115 12.81 25.74 5.18
N CYS A 116 13.50 26.08 4.08
CA CYS A 116 14.68 26.91 4.17
C CYS A 116 14.24 28.17 4.93
N LEU A 117 14.65 28.30 6.20
CA LEU A 117 14.45 29.54 6.94
C LEU A 117 15.19 30.63 6.16
N PRO A 118 14.57 31.82 6.00
CA PRO A 118 15.13 32.92 5.22
C PRO A 118 16.49 33.39 5.77
#